data_AF-G1Q741-F1
#
_entry.id   AF-G1Q741-F1
#
_cell.length_a   1.000
_cell.length_b   1.000
_cell.length_c   1.000
_cell.angle_alpha   90.00
_cell.angle_beta   90.00
_cell.angle_gamma   90.00
#
_symmetry.space_group_name_H-M   'P 1'
#
loop_
_entity.id
_entity.type
_entity.pdbx_description
1 polymer ?
#
loop_
_entity_poly.entity_id
_entity_poly.type
_entity_poly.pdbx_seq_one_letter_code
_entity_poly.pdbx_strand_id
1 'polypeptide(L)'
;QLFLDDSKMKNFITCFKDLQFLVTFFSRLRPNRSYEATFPFLSPCGRERNFLRCEDRVVFTHLLAAGPGSPRLSHCGGGWALAVPFEPERLLPLATHRRLYHPAPERAGGVGLVRWAVASAMPSHVHWQGQRLPRTMDLALRQSPPPPP
;
A
#
# COMPACT_ATOMS: atom_id res chain seq x y z
N GLN A 1 7.03 -3.65 -5.81
CA GLN A 1 7.50 -4.25 -7.07
C GLN A 1 7.14 -5.73 -7.01
N LEU A 2 6.66 -6.31 -8.11
CA LEU A 2 6.22 -7.72 -8.16
C LEU A 2 7.40 -8.58 -8.63
N PHE A 3 7.66 -9.68 -7.93
CA PHE A 3 8.73 -10.64 -8.22
C PHE A 3 8.13 -12.04 -8.28
N LEU A 4 8.77 -12.93 -9.03
CA LEU A 4 8.37 -14.34 -9.14
C LEU A 4 9.30 -15.17 -8.26
N ASP A 5 8.73 -15.94 -7.34
CA ASP A 5 9.42 -17.08 -6.72
C ASP A 5 9.16 -18.32 -7.61
N ASP A 6 10.21 -19.11 -7.85
CA ASP A 6 10.13 -20.46 -8.43
C ASP A 6 9.45 -20.63 -9.80
N SER A 7 9.45 -19.59 -10.65
CA SER A 7 8.90 -19.66 -12.03
C SER A 7 9.95 -19.39 -13.10
N LYS A 8 10.26 -20.39 -13.94
CA LYS A 8 11.10 -20.20 -15.15
C LYS A 8 10.26 -19.70 -16.33
N MET A 9 9.96 -18.40 -16.38
CA MET A 9 9.29 -17.79 -17.55
C MET A 9 10.19 -16.79 -18.27
N LYS A 10 10.33 -16.96 -19.60
CA LYS A 10 11.30 -16.22 -20.42
C LYS A 10 10.87 -14.79 -20.79
N ASN A 11 9.60 -14.38 -20.60
CA ASN A 11 9.07 -13.10 -21.13
C ASN A 11 8.18 -12.30 -20.15
N PHE A 12 8.27 -12.48 -18.83
CA PHE A 12 7.31 -11.87 -17.89
C PHE A 12 7.61 -10.40 -17.49
N ILE A 13 8.78 -9.87 -17.86
CA ILE A 13 9.18 -8.49 -17.51
C ILE A 13 8.27 -7.45 -18.19
N THR A 14 7.71 -7.78 -19.37
CA THR A 14 6.80 -6.89 -20.11
C THR A 14 5.42 -6.82 -19.49
N CYS A 15 4.92 -7.91 -18.88
CA CYS A 15 3.62 -7.93 -18.20
C CYS A 15 3.53 -6.94 -17.04
N PHE A 16 4.65 -6.60 -16.40
CA PHE A 16 4.70 -5.55 -15.36
C PHE A 16 4.57 -4.12 -15.90
N LYS A 17 4.62 -3.96 -17.23
CA LYS A 17 4.30 -2.69 -17.91
C LYS A 17 2.90 -2.71 -18.54
N ASP A 18 2.24 -3.87 -18.55
CA ASP A 18 0.88 -4.01 -19.06
C ASP A 18 -0.13 -3.61 -17.97
N LEU A 19 -0.74 -2.43 -18.16
CA LEU A 19 -1.73 -1.89 -17.25
C LEU A 19 -2.95 -2.82 -17.11
N GLN A 20 -3.43 -3.43 -18.20
CA GLN A 20 -4.62 -4.29 -18.16
C GLN A 20 -4.33 -5.57 -17.36
N PHE A 21 -3.15 -6.14 -17.54
CA PHE A 21 -2.69 -7.26 -16.72
C PHE A 21 -2.65 -6.88 -15.24
N LEU A 22 -1.98 -5.78 -14.88
CA LEU A 22 -1.86 -5.33 -13.49
C LEU A 22 -3.23 -5.07 -12.85
N VAL A 23 -4.12 -4.37 -13.57
CA VAL A 23 -5.48 -4.12 -13.11
C VAL A 23 -6.21 -5.43 -12.86
N THR A 24 -6.20 -6.36 -13.82
CA THR A 24 -6.87 -7.66 -13.68
C THR A 24 -6.30 -8.47 -12.52
N PHE A 25 -4.98 -8.52 -12.39
CA PHE A 25 -4.26 -9.28 -11.38
C PHE A 25 -4.54 -8.75 -9.97
N PHE A 26 -4.37 -7.46 -9.74
CA PHE A 26 -4.48 -6.89 -8.39
C PHE A 26 -5.92 -6.56 -7.98
N SER A 27 -6.84 -6.30 -8.92
CA SER A 27 -8.26 -6.14 -8.57
C SER A 27 -8.89 -7.44 -8.06
N ARG A 28 -8.32 -8.59 -8.41
CA ARG A 28 -8.76 -9.92 -7.98
C ARG A 28 -8.00 -10.47 -6.79
N LEU A 29 -7.08 -9.70 -6.19
CA LEU A 29 -6.35 -10.10 -5.00
C LEU A 29 -7.32 -10.50 -3.88
N ARG A 30 -7.00 -11.56 -3.15
CA ARG A 30 -7.75 -12.03 -1.97
C ARG A 30 -6.79 -12.55 -0.91
N PRO A 31 -7.16 -12.50 0.39
CA PRO A 31 -6.43 -13.21 1.42
C PRO A 31 -6.33 -14.70 1.12
N ASN A 32 -5.15 -15.27 1.32
CA ASN A 32 -4.89 -16.68 1.10
C ASN A 32 -4.94 -17.45 2.42
N ARG A 33 -5.94 -18.31 2.58
CA ARG A 33 -6.15 -19.08 3.82
C ARG A 33 -5.27 -20.34 3.93
N SER A 34 -4.71 -20.82 2.82
CA SER A 34 -3.99 -22.11 2.79
C SER A 34 -2.49 -21.97 3.05
N TYR A 35 -1.88 -20.87 2.61
CA TYR A 35 -0.44 -20.63 2.76
C TYR A 35 -0.14 -19.23 3.30
N GLU A 36 -1.02 -18.71 4.16
CA GLU A 36 -1.02 -17.32 4.62
C GLU A 36 0.34 -16.84 5.14
N ALA A 37 1.04 -17.71 5.90
CA ALA A 37 2.33 -17.39 6.50
C ALA A 37 3.44 -17.07 5.49
N THR A 38 3.40 -17.68 4.30
CA THR A 38 4.42 -17.50 3.25
C THR A 38 3.90 -16.64 2.10
N PHE A 39 2.63 -16.81 1.77
CA PHE A 39 1.93 -16.15 0.69
C PHE A 39 0.60 -15.61 1.21
N PRO A 40 0.56 -14.42 1.84
CA PRO A 40 -0.65 -13.87 2.47
C PRO A 40 -1.77 -13.58 1.47
N PHE A 41 -1.45 -13.46 0.19
CA PHE A 41 -2.43 -13.14 -0.84
C PHE A 41 -2.40 -14.14 -2.00
N LEU A 42 -3.54 -14.27 -2.67
CA LEU A 42 -3.65 -14.98 -3.95
C LEU A 42 -4.39 -14.13 -4.98
N SER A 43 -4.04 -14.29 -6.25
CA SER A 43 -4.78 -13.73 -7.38
C SER A 43 -5.18 -14.84 -8.36
N PRO A 44 -6.50 -15.06 -8.59
CA PRO A 44 -6.99 -16.01 -9.58
C PRO A 44 -6.96 -15.41 -10.99
N CYS A 45 -6.24 -16.08 -11.89
CA CYS A 45 -6.09 -15.71 -13.30
C CYS A 45 -6.55 -16.86 -14.19
N GLY A 46 -7.86 -16.90 -14.47
CA GLY A 46 -8.44 -18.03 -15.19
C GLY A 46 -8.33 -19.32 -14.39
N ARG A 47 -7.64 -20.33 -14.93
CA ARG A 47 -7.36 -21.60 -14.23
C ARG A 47 -6.17 -21.52 -13.27
N GLU A 48 -5.33 -20.51 -13.42
CA GLU A 48 -4.11 -20.36 -12.64
C GLU A 48 -4.36 -19.64 -11.31
N ARG A 49 -3.60 -20.03 -10.28
CA ARG A 49 -3.56 -19.38 -8.98
C ARG A 49 -2.18 -18.81 -8.77
N ASN A 50 -2.10 -17.50 -8.66
CA ASN A 50 -0.86 -16.82 -8.35
C ASN A 50 -0.83 -16.60 -6.84
N PHE A 51 0.18 -17.14 -6.16
CA PHE A 51 0.42 -16.92 -4.73
C PHE A 51 1.42 -15.77 -4.57
N LEU A 52 1.11 -14.81 -3.70
CA LEU A 52 1.88 -13.58 -3.58
C LEU A 52 2.45 -13.45 -2.18
N ARG A 53 3.75 -13.17 -2.13
CA ARG A 53 4.48 -12.76 -0.94
C ARG A 53 4.75 -11.26 -1.03
N CYS A 54 4.57 -10.57 0.09
CA CYS A 54 4.89 -9.15 0.23
C CYS A 54 5.59 -8.91 1.57
N GLU A 55 6.54 -7.98 1.59
CA GLU A 55 7.31 -7.69 2.82
C GLU A 55 6.49 -6.97 3.89
N ASP A 56 5.54 -6.12 3.48
CA ASP A 56 4.80 -5.28 4.43
C ASP A 56 3.32 -5.17 4.02
N ARG A 57 3.00 -4.23 3.12
CA ARG A 57 1.64 -3.94 2.67
C ARG A 57 1.61 -3.56 1.20
N VAL A 58 0.40 -3.43 0.64
CA VAL A 58 0.22 -2.75 -0.65
C VAL A 58 0.76 -1.33 -0.53
N VAL A 59 1.45 -0.87 -1.58
CA VAL A 59 2.09 0.45 -1.61
C VAL A 59 1.35 1.37 -2.57
N PHE A 60 0.90 2.51 -2.07
CA PHE A 60 0.44 3.63 -2.88
C PHE A 60 1.65 4.34 -3.51
N THR A 61 1.69 4.36 -4.83
CA THR A 61 2.86 4.82 -5.58
C THR A 61 2.64 6.15 -6.28
N HIS A 62 1.39 6.58 -6.44
CA HIS A 62 1.05 7.86 -7.07
C HIS A 62 -0.14 8.51 -6.36
N LEU A 63 -0.11 9.85 -6.25
CA LEU A 63 -1.27 10.69 -5.96
C LEU A 63 -1.77 11.23 -7.30
N LEU A 64 -2.95 10.78 -7.71
CA LEU A 64 -3.59 11.16 -8.96
C LEU A 64 -4.53 12.33 -8.69
N ALA A 65 -4.38 13.41 -9.47
CA ALA A 65 -5.28 14.55 -9.47
C ALA A 65 -5.97 14.64 -10.84
N ALA A 66 -7.30 14.81 -10.84
CA ALA A 66 -8.08 14.98 -12.07
C ALA A 66 -8.77 16.35 -12.05
N GLY A 67 -8.01 17.42 -12.28
CA GLY A 67 -8.55 18.78 -12.34
C GLY A 67 -9.46 19.11 -11.13
N PRO A 68 -10.75 19.44 -11.32
CA PRO A 68 -11.67 19.75 -10.22
C PRO A 68 -12.14 18.53 -9.39
N GLY A 69 -11.75 17.31 -9.75
CA GLY A 69 -12.12 16.10 -9.01
C GLY A 69 -11.29 15.87 -7.74
N SER A 70 -11.81 15.08 -6.81
CA SER A 70 -11.07 14.71 -5.60
C SER A 70 -9.84 13.86 -5.92
N PRO A 71 -8.69 14.13 -5.26
CA PRO A 71 -7.47 13.37 -5.49
C PRO A 71 -7.64 11.91 -5.07
N ARG A 72 -6.84 11.03 -5.69
CA ARG A 72 -6.89 9.58 -5.44
C ARG A 72 -5.51 8.99 -5.26
N LEU A 73 -5.37 8.01 -4.37
CA LEU A 73 -4.14 7.24 -4.19
C LEU A 73 -4.17 5.99 -5.06
N SER A 74 -3.22 5.90 -6.00
CA SER A 74 -3.06 4.74 -6.87
C SER A 74 -2.06 3.74 -6.31
N HIS A 75 -2.35 2.46 -6.47
CA HIS A 75 -1.50 1.36 -6.03
C HIS A 75 -1.23 0.35 -7.16
N CYS A 76 -0.23 -0.50 -6.93
CA CYS A 76 0.10 -1.64 -7.79
C CYS A 76 0.33 -1.32 -9.29
N GLY A 77 0.60 -0.06 -9.64
CA GLY A 77 0.78 0.36 -11.03
C GLY A 77 -0.52 0.42 -11.86
N GLY A 78 -1.70 0.26 -11.24
CA GLY A 78 -2.98 0.22 -11.96
C GLY A 78 -3.58 1.58 -12.29
N GLY A 79 -2.86 2.67 -12.08
CA GLY A 79 -3.33 4.03 -12.35
C GLY A 79 -4.69 4.31 -11.69
N TRP A 80 -5.59 4.96 -12.42
CA TRP A 80 -6.94 5.28 -11.95
C TRP A 80 -7.81 4.04 -11.67
N ALA A 81 -7.55 2.92 -12.35
CA ALA A 81 -8.32 1.69 -12.20
C ALA A 81 -8.02 0.95 -10.88
N LEU A 82 -6.84 1.17 -10.30
CA LEU A 82 -6.47 0.72 -8.97
C LEU A 82 -6.14 1.92 -8.08
N ALA A 83 -7.16 2.75 -7.85
CA ALA A 83 -7.05 3.92 -6.99
C ALA A 83 -8.21 4.03 -5.99
N VAL A 84 -7.89 4.50 -4.79
CA VAL A 84 -8.85 4.82 -3.73
C VAL A 84 -8.95 6.33 -3.55
N PRO A 85 -10.09 6.85 -3.06
CA PRO A 85 -10.18 8.25 -2.63
C PRO A 85 -9.04 8.58 -1.66
N PHE A 86 -8.39 9.73 -1.86
CA PHE A 86 -7.41 10.22 -0.90
C PHE A 86 -8.14 10.97 0.22
N GLU A 87 -8.01 10.47 1.45
CA GLU A 87 -8.60 11.03 2.66
C GLU A 87 -7.46 11.42 3.62
N PRO A 88 -6.97 12.69 3.56
CA PRO A 88 -5.83 13.15 4.36
C PRO A 88 -5.99 12.91 5.87
N GLU A 89 -7.21 12.97 6.36
CA GLU A 89 -7.59 12.81 7.77
C GLU A 89 -7.44 11.36 8.24
N ARG A 90 -7.31 10.41 7.31
CA ARG A 90 -7.11 8.99 7.60
C ARG A 90 -5.68 8.53 7.36
N LEU A 91 -4.75 9.46 7.17
CA LEU A 91 -3.33 9.15 7.18
C LEU A 91 -2.89 8.74 8.58
N LEU A 92 -2.39 7.52 8.70
CA LEU A 92 -1.91 6.93 9.94
C LEU A 92 -0.38 6.94 9.92
N PRO A 93 0.28 7.73 10.79
CA PRO A 93 1.72 7.68 10.89
C PRO A 93 2.13 6.50 11.77
N LEU A 94 3.12 5.71 11.31
CA LEU A 94 3.72 4.65 12.12
C LEU A 94 5.11 5.09 12.58
N ALA A 95 5.22 5.36 13.88
CA ALA A 95 6.43 5.88 14.52
C ALA A 95 7.67 5.01 14.29
N THR A 96 7.51 3.68 14.25
CA THR A 96 8.63 2.73 14.18
C THR A 96 9.41 2.78 12.87
N HIS A 97 8.79 3.20 11.77
CA HIS A 97 9.41 3.14 10.44
C HIS A 97 9.42 4.47 9.69
N ARG A 98 8.98 5.57 10.30
CA ARG A 98 8.80 6.88 9.63
C ARG A 98 7.96 6.75 8.35
N ARG A 99 7.01 5.82 8.36
CA ARG A 99 6.14 5.48 7.23
C ARG A 99 4.74 6.03 7.47
N LEU A 100 4.09 6.49 6.39
CA LEU A 100 2.69 6.88 6.40
C LEU A 100 1.85 5.77 5.81
N TYR A 101 0.69 5.53 6.40
CA TYR A 101 -0.26 4.54 5.93
C TYR A 101 -1.61 5.21 5.64
N HIS A 102 -2.37 4.61 4.73
CA HIS A 102 -3.72 5.05 4.37
C HIS A 102 -4.61 3.81 4.23
N PRO A 103 -5.93 3.91 4.51
CA PRO A 103 -6.89 2.87 4.20
C PRO A 103 -6.73 2.33 2.77
N ALA A 104 -6.75 1.02 2.65
CA ALA A 104 -6.70 0.30 1.38
C ALA A 104 -7.88 -0.67 1.29
N PRO A 105 -8.19 -1.23 0.10
CA PRO A 105 -9.24 -2.22 -0.01
C PRO A 105 -9.01 -3.42 0.93
N GLU A 106 -10.05 -3.92 1.60
CA GLU A 106 -9.96 -5.07 2.52
C GLU A 106 -9.31 -6.30 1.87
N ARG A 107 -9.66 -6.55 0.61
CA ARG A 107 -9.08 -7.62 -0.22
C ARG A 107 -7.56 -7.52 -0.40
N ALA A 108 -7.00 -6.33 -0.18
CA ALA A 108 -5.59 -5.98 -0.25
C ALA A 108 -4.93 -5.82 1.14
N GLY A 109 -5.62 -6.22 2.21
CA GLY A 109 -5.13 -6.17 3.59
C GLY A 109 -5.58 -4.94 4.38
N GLY A 110 -6.55 -4.16 3.88
CA GLY A 110 -7.25 -3.08 4.61
C GLY A 110 -6.43 -1.79 4.83
N VAL A 111 -5.11 -1.88 4.82
CA VAL A 111 -4.19 -0.75 5.01
C VAL A 111 -3.04 -0.82 4.01
N GLY A 112 -2.67 0.33 3.45
CA GLY A 112 -1.60 0.46 2.47
C GLY A 112 -0.55 1.49 2.90
N LEU A 113 0.71 1.20 2.55
CA LEU A 113 1.86 2.08 2.76
C LEU A 113 1.86 3.19 1.70
N VAL A 114 2.02 4.44 2.11
CA VAL A 114 2.25 5.56 1.20
C VAL A 114 3.75 5.65 0.91
N ARG A 115 4.13 5.52 -0.37
CA ARG A 115 5.54 5.66 -0.79
C ARG A 115 6.06 7.05 -0.40
N TRP A 116 7.31 7.13 0.05
CA TRP A 116 7.94 8.40 0.44
C TRP A 116 7.78 9.51 -0.60
N ALA A 117 8.03 9.23 -1.88
CA ALA A 117 7.90 10.23 -2.96
C ALA A 117 6.47 10.79 -3.10
N VAL A 118 5.45 10.00 -2.74
CA VAL A 118 4.06 10.44 -2.67
C VAL A 118 3.81 11.25 -1.40
N ALA A 119 4.28 10.72 -0.26
CA ALA A 119 4.18 11.39 1.03
C ALA A 119 4.85 12.78 1.01
N SER A 120 6.00 12.92 0.36
CA SER A 120 6.75 14.19 0.29
C SER A 120 5.98 15.31 -0.40
N ALA A 121 5.03 14.97 -1.29
CA ALA A 121 4.15 15.91 -1.97
C ALA A 121 2.86 16.25 -1.17
N MET A 122 2.61 15.55 -0.07
CA MET A 122 1.45 15.81 0.82
C MET A 122 1.74 16.95 1.81
N PRO A 123 0.72 17.50 2.49
CA PRO A 123 0.92 18.47 3.56
C PRO A 123 1.94 18.01 4.62
N SER A 124 2.63 18.96 5.25
CA SER A 124 3.66 18.68 6.24
C SER A 124 3.13 18.10 7.56
N HIS A 125 1.80 18.03 7.72
CA HIS A 125 1.13 17.53 8.91
C HIS A 125 -0.03 16.61 8.54
N VAL A 126 -0.32 15.66 9.42
CA VAL A 126 -1.48 14.76 9.36
C VAL A 126 -2.31 14.89 10.63
N HIS A 127 -3.62 14.68 10.51
CA HIS A 127 -4.51 14.65 11.67
C HIS A 127 -4.70 13.20 12.12
N TRP A 128 -4.38 12.92 13.37
CA TRP A 128 -4.54 11.59 13.96
C TRP A 128 -5.06 11.71 15.40
N GLN A 129 -6.18 11.04 15.70
CA GLN A 129 -6.85 11.10 17.01
C GLN A 129 -7.07 12.55 17.52
N GLY A 130 -7.45 13.46 16.63
CA GLY A 130 -7.65 14.87 16.97
C GLY A 130 -6.37 15.70 17.15
N GLN A 131 -5.19 15.07 17.05
CA GLN A 131 -3.89 15.75 17.12
C GLN A 131 -3.33 16.02 15.72
N ARG A 132 -2.66 17.17 15.56
CA ARG A 132 -1.93 17.53 14.35
C ARG A 132 -0.47 17.11 14.50
N LEU A 133 -0.05 16.08 13.78
CA LEU A 133 1.29 15.48 13.88
C LEU A 133 2.12 15.81 12.63
N PRO A 134 3.44 16.02 12.76
CA PRO A 134 4.31 16.19 11.60
C PRO A 134 4.34 14.92 10.75
N ARG A 135 4.35 15.10 9.43
CA ARG A 135 4.42 14.02 8.44
C ARG A 135 5.69 13.18 8.57
N THR A 136 6.82 13.86 8.78
CA THR A 136 8.10 13.24 9.03
C THR A 136 8.23 13.09 10.53
N MET A 137 7.93 11.90 11.03
CA MET A 137 8.10 11.62 12.46
C MET A 137 9.59 11.43 12.78
N ASP A 138 10.28 12.51 13.14
CA ASP A 138 11.24 12.43 14.25
C ASP A 138 10.41 12.32 15.53
N LEU A 139 9.83 11.13 15.79
CA LEU A 139 9.53 10.79 17.17
C LEU A 139 10.87 10.58 17.85
N ALA A 140 11.39 11.65 18.45
CA ALA A 140 11.97 11.48 19.77
C ALA A 140 10.91 10.73 20.57
N LEU A 141 11.21 9.47 20.91
CA LEU A 141 10.50 8.70 21.92
C LEU A 141 10.15 9.65 23.06
N ARG A 142 8.89 10.09 23.15
CA ARG A 142 8.36 10.53 24.43
C ARG A 142 8.26 9.25 25.24
N GLN A 143 9.35 8.98 25.92
CA GLN A 143 9.55 7.92 26.88
C GLN A 143 8.31 7.82 27.74
N SER A 144 7.70 6.63 27.78
CA SER A 144 6.90 6.24 28.93
C SER A 144 7.78 6.42 30.18
N PRO A 145 7.28 7.00 31.29
CA PRO A 145 8.06 7.04 32.51
C PRO A 145 8.39 5.60 32.95
N PRO A 146 9.59 5.35 33.53
CA PRO A 146 9.91 4.02 34.05
C PRO A 146 8.90 3.62 35.13
N PRO A 147 8.60 2.31 35.28
CA PRO A 147 7.71 1.86 36.35
C PRO A 147 8.30 2.25 37.72
N PRO A 148 7.44 2.57 38.70
CA PRO A 148 7.90 2.95 40.04
C PRO A 148 8.65 1.78 40.73
N PRO A 149 9.53 2.09 41.70
CA PRO A 149 10.43 1.12 42.32
C PRO A 149 9.69 -0.02 43.03
#